data_AF-A0A834VPW0-F1
#
_entry.id   AF-A0A834VPW0-F1
#
_cell.length_a   1.000
_cell.length_b   1.000
_cell.length_c   1.000
_cell.angle_alpha   90.00
_cell.angle_beta   90.00
_cell.angle_gamma   90.00
#
_symmetry.space_group_name_H-M   'P 1'
#
loop_
_entity.id
_entity.type
_entity.pdbx_description
1 polymer ?
#
loop_
_entity_poly.entity_id
_entity_poly.type
_entity_poly.pdbx_seq_one_letter_code
_entity_poly.pdbx_strand_id
1 'polypeptide(L)'
;MGRAQGRWHTRQGKRSLSTIVDRRLRTVPIETREFLAVVRKAKKEYWANRINNITTDEELYSLLGWHKLTLGQQDIPLIVNNQTISDPLEKAEALRVEILDRFSAEDDLPEPVWPTETPAGTLPWDTHIPMEEVERSTIGVSSTSPGTDRITVRLLKTCWA
;
A
#
# COMPACT_ATOMS: atom_id res chain seq x y z
N MET A 1 36.84 5.05 5.43
CA MET A 1 36.07 6.30 5.61
C MET A 1 34.58 5.97 5.59
N GLY A 2 33.94 5.86 6.75
CA GLY A 2 32.58 5.33 6.90
C GLY A 2 31.50 6.36 6.58
N ARG A 3 30.52 5.98 5.75
CA ARG A 3 29.32 6.79 5.50
C ARG A 3 28.36 6.64 6.67
N ALA A 4 28.06 7.77 7.33
CA ALA A 4 27.06 7.82 8.40
C ALA A 4 25.66 7.59 7.80
N GLN A 5 25.13 6.37 7.95
CA GLN A 5 23.72 6.08 7.73
C GLN A 5 22.92 6.54 8.96
N GLY A 6 22.70 7.84 9.06
CA GLY A 6 21.80 8.41 10.06
C GLY A 6 20.34 8.23 9.64
N ARG A 7 19.53 7.63 10.51
CA ARG A 7 18.09 7.49 10.31
C ARG A 7 17.46 8.90 10.24
N TRP A 8 16.91 9.26 9.08
CA TRP A 8 16.48 10.62 8.69
C TRP A 8 15.45 11.27 9.63
N HIS A 9 14.71 10.47 10.41
CA HIS A 9 13.73 10.98 11.38
C HIS A 9 14.35 11.43 12.72
N THR A 10 15.63 11.18 12.98
CA THR A 10 16.31 11.61 14.23
C THR A 10 16.68 13.09 14.19
N ARG A 11 16.72 13.76 15.36
CA ARG A 11 17.14 15.19 15.46
C ARG A 11 18.50 15.46 14.81
N GLN A 12 19.41 14.48 14.84
CA GLN A 12 20.73 14.59 14.20
C GLN A 12 20.64 14.42 12.68
N GLY A 13 19.83 13.48 12.17
CA GLY A 13 19.58 13.32 10.73
C GLY A 13 18.92 14.55 10.08
N LYS A 14 18.02 15.22 10.81
CA LYS A 14 17.39 16.48 10.35
C LYS A 14 18.41 17.62 10.24
N ARG A 15 19.35 17.74 11.19
CA ARG A 15 20.43 18.74 11.17
C ARG A 15 21.48 18.49 10.07
N SER A 16 21.81 17.24 9.78
CA SER A 16 22.71 16.92 8.67
C SER A 16 22.06 17.24 7.32
N LEU A 17 20.76 16.93 7.15
CA LEU A 17 20.01 17.26 5.93
C LEU A 17 19.90 18.78 5.71
N SER A 18 19.59 19.56 6.76
CA SER A 18 19.53 21.02 6.64
C SER A 18 20.88 21.61 6.23
N THR A 19 21.99 21.10 6.78
CA THR A 19 23.34 21.53 6.43
C THR A 19 23.70 21.21 4.98
N ILE A 20 23.30 20.03 4.47
CA ILE A 20 23.52 19.62 3.08
C ILE A 20 22.70 20.48 2.11
N VAL A 21 21.44 20.75 2.44
CA VAL A 21 20.56 21.63 1.65
C VAL A 21 21.11 23.06 1.61
N ASP A 22 21.55 23.60 2.74
CA ASP A 22 22.17 24.92 2.81
C ASP A 22 23.50 25.02 2.06
N ARG A 23 24.27 23.93 1.98
CA ARG A 23 25.50 23.91 1.16
C ARG A 23 25.16 23.92 -0.33
N ARG A 24 24.11 23.20 -0.75
CA ARG A 24 23.65 23.17 -2.15
C ARG A 24 23.01 24.49 -2.60
N LEU A 25 22.38 25.23 -1.70
CA LEU A 25 21.80 26.54 -2.00
C LEU A 25 22.84 27.67 -2.10
N ARG A 26 24.06 27.47 -1.58
CA ARG A 26 25.15 28.47 -1.65
C ARG A 26 25.92 28.48 -2.98
N THR A 27 25.81 27.42 -3.78
CA THR A 27 26.48 27.31 -5.08
C THR A 27 25.62 27.79 -6.26
N VAL A 28 24.37 28.19 -6.01
CA VAL A 28 23.44 28.66 -7.03
C VAL A 28 23.40 30.20 -6.99
N PRO A 29 23.52 30.91 -8.12
CA PRO A 29 23.49 32.37 -8.14
C PRO A 29 22.23 32.94 -7.46
N ILE A 30 22.35 34.09 -6.80
CA ILE A 30 21.26 34.71 -6.01
C ILE A 30 20.00 34.89 -6.86
N GLU A 31 20.15 35.35 -8.10
CA GLU A 31 19.05 35.54 -9.06
C GLU A 31 18.26 34.25 -9.31
N THR A 32 18.94 33.11 -9.45
CA THR A 32 18.28 31.82 -9.63
C THR A 32 17.51 31.39 -8.38
N ARG A 33 17.99 31.75 -7.19
CA ARG A 33 17.31 31.45 -5.92
C ARG A 33 16.06 32.28 -5.76
N GLU A 34 16.12 33.56 -6.10
CA GLU A 34 14.98 34.48 -6.10
C GLU A 34 13.94 34.06 -7.13
N PHE A 35 14.35 33.77 -8.36
CA PHE A 35 13.48 33.22 -9.39
C PHE A 35 12.79 31.94 -8.91
N LEU A 36 13.55 30.96 -8.38
CA LEU A 36 12.97 29.73 -7.85
C LEU A 36 12.08 29.96 -6.63
N ALA A 37 12.35 30.98 -5.80
CA ALA A 37 11.49 31.34 -4.68
C ALA A 37 10.14 31.90 -5.16
N VAL A 38 10.17 32.80 -6.14
CA VAL A 38 8.98 33.33 -6.81
C VAL A 38 8.18 32.20 -7.46
N VAL A 39 8.84 31.31 -8.21
CA VAL A 39 8.19 30.14 -8.83
C VAL A 39 7.54 29.23 -7.78
N ARG A 40 8.22 28.97 -6.65
CA ARG A 40 7.64 28.17 -5.56
C ARG A 40 6.42 28.84 -4.94
N LYS A 41 6.47 30.16 -4.72
CA LYS A 41 5.36 30.95 -4.18
C LYS A 41 4.16 30.92 -5.15
N ALA A 42 4.39 31.22 -6.43
CA ALA A 42 3.36 31.21 -7.45
C ALA A 42 2.71 29.84 -7.62
N LYS A 43 3.52 28.76 -7.64
CA LYS A 43 2.99 27.39 -7.68
C LYS A 43 2.13 27.06 -6.45
N LYS A 44 2.58 27.45 -5.25
CA LYS A 44 1.83 27.23 -4.02
C LYS A 44 0.48 27.96 -4.04
N GLU A 45 0.47 29.22 -4.47
CA GLU A 45 -0.75 30.02 -4.62
C GLU A 45 -1.69 29.43 -5.66
N TYR A 46 -1.17 29.01 -6.82
CA TYR A 46 -1.94 28.32 -7.85
C TYR A 46 -2.65 27.08 -7.31
N TRP A 47 -1.93 26.20 -6.62
CA TRP A 47 -2.50 24.98 -6.07
C TRP A 47 -3.49 25.25 -4.94
N ALA A 48 -3.20 26.23 -4.07
CA ALA A 48 -4.13 26.64 -3.02
C ALA A 48 -5.44 27.16 -3.60
N ASN A 49 -5.37 28.04 -4.61
CA ASN A 49 -6.55 28.57 -5.29
C ASN A 49 -7.32 27.47 -6.01
N ARG A 50 -6.62 26.55 -6.69
CA ARG A 50 -7.26 25.43 -7.39
C ARG A 50 -7.98 24.50 -6.42
N ILE A 51 -7.44 24.24 -5.23
CA ILE A 51 -8.11 23.44 -4.19
C ILE A 51 -9.32 24.17 -3.63
N ASN A 52 -9.17 25.46 -3.31
CA ASN A 52 -10.23 26.25 -2.67
C ASN A 52 -11.43 26.53 -3.59
N ASN A 53 -11.24 26.47 -4.91
CA ASN A 53 -12.27 26.77 -5.91
C ASN A 53 -12.98 25.53 -6.47
N ILE A 54 -12.63 24.31 -6.01
CA ILE A 54 -13.33 23.10 -6.44
C ILE A 54 -14.74 23.11 -5.87
N THR A 55 -15.72 23.03 -6.77
CA THR A 55 -17.14 23.00 -6.40
C THR A 55 -17.82 21.72 -6.88
N THR A 56 -17.31 21.11 -7.95
CA THR A 56 -17.92 19.93 -8.58
C THR A 56 -17.12 18.66 -8.25
N ASP A 57 -17.82 17.55 -8.02
CA ASP A 57 -17.19 16.24 -7.79
C ASP A 57 -16.26 15.82 -8.95
N GLU A 58 -16.59 16.16 -10.20
CA GLU A 58 -15.73 15.93 -11.37
C GLU A 58 -14.37 16.66 -11.28
N GLU A 59 -14.37 17.90 -10.80
CA GLU A 59 -13.15 18.69 -10.58
C GLU A 59 -12.32 18.13 -9.42
N LEU A 60 -13.00 17.64 -8.38
CA LEU A 60 -12.38 16.93 -7.26
C LEU A 60 -11.70 15.64 -7.75
N TYR A 61 -12.39 14.82 -8.54
CA TYR A 61 -11.82 13.59 -9.12
C TYR A 61 -10.65 13.90 -10.06
N SER A 62 -10.74 14.96 -10.85
CA SER A 62 -9.65 15.43 -11.71
C SER A 62 -8.42 15.86 -10.89
N LEU A 63 -8.62 16.55 -9.76
CA LEU A 63 -7.54 16.93 -8.85
C LEU A 63 -6.93 15.69 -8.15
N LEU A 64 -7.76 14.78 -7.65
CA LEU A 64 -7.33 13.54 -6.98
C LEU A 64 -6.65 12.57 -7.95
N GLY A 65 -6.98 12.63 -9.25
CA GLY A 65 -6.29 11.89 -10.30
C GLY A 65 -4.79 12.18 -10.35
N TRP A 66 -4.36 13.37 -9.92
CA TRP A 66 -2.95 13.76 -9.80
C TRP A 66 -2.31 13.25 -8.50
N HIS A 67 -3.10 12.90 -7.49
CA HIS A 67 -2.66 12.21 -6.28
C HIS A 67 -2.55 10.68 -6.48
N LYS A 68 -2.78 10.17 -7.70
CA LYS A 68 -2.12 8.93 -8.08
C LYS A 68 -0.62 9.21 -8.10
N LEU A 69 0.00 9.15 -6.93
CA LEU A 69 1.28 8.48 -6.80
C LEU A 69 1.05 7.12 -7.46
N THR A 70 1.25 7.07 -8.76
CA THR A 70 2.06 6.02 -9.33
C THR A 70 3.38 6.11 -8.55
N LEU A 71 3.39 5.65 -7.28
CA LEU A 71 4.49 4.84 -6.82
C LEU A 71 4.73 3.97 -8.02
N GLY A 72 5.84 4.19 -8.72
CA GLY A 72 6.12 3.46 -9.94
C GLY A 72 5.81 2.02 -9.61
N GLN A 73 4.67 1.53 -10.08
CA GLN A 73 4.33 0.12 -10.01
C GLN A 73 5.16 -0.46 -11.15
N GLN A 74 6.47 -0.26 -11.02
CA GLN A 74 7.45 -1.06 -11.67
C GLN A 74 7.30 -2.35 -10.92
N ASP A 75 6.54 -3.26 -11.53
CA ASP A 75 6.46 -4.63 -11.07
C ASP A 75 7.89 -5.08 -10.84
N ILE A 76 8.22 -5.37 -9.58
CA ILE A 76 9.58 -5.74 -9.17
C ILE A 76 10.05 -6.85 -10.13
N PRO A 77 11.24 -6.71 -10.76
CA PRO A 77 11.69 -7.71 -11.71
C PRO A 77 11.88 -9.05 -10.97
N LEU A 78 11.41 -10.11 -11.60
CA LEU A 78 11.53 -11.47 -11.07
C LEU A 78 12.95 -11.96 -11.31
N ILE A 79 13.57 -12.59 -10.32
CA ILE A 79 14.90 -13.19 -10.47
C ILE A 79 14.76 -14.70 -10.39
N VAL A 80 15.02 -15.39 -11.49
CA VAL A 80 14.99 -16.85 -11.61
C VAL A 80 16.31 -17.28 -12.26
N ASN A 81 17.02 -18.25 -11.67
CA ASN A 81 18.29 -18.78 -12.22
C ASN A 81 19.29 -17.68 -12.63
N ASN A 82 19.44 -16.64 -11.80
CA ASN A 82 20.26 -15.45 -12.05
C ASN A 82 19.85 -14.58 -13.26
N GLN A 83 18.70 -14.83 -13.88
CA GLN A 83 18.12 -13.98 -14.92
C GLN A 83 17.09 -13.02 -14.32
N THR A 84 17.11 -11.77 -14.76
CA THR A 84 16.21 -10.72 -14.30
C THR A 84 15.11 -10.51 -15.35
N ILE A 85 13.88 -10.87 -15.00
CA ILE A 85 12.72 -10.87 -15.89
C ILE A 85 11.79 -9.72 -15.49
N SER A 86 11.58 -8.76 -16.37
CA SER A 86 10.73 -7.59 -16.10
C SER A 86 9.36 -7.68 -16.80
N ASP A 87 9.27 -8.41 -17.91
CA ASP A 87 8.05 -8.51 -18.69
C ASP A 87 6.99 -9.38 -17.99
N PRO A 88 5.72 -8.95 -17.89
CA PRO A 88 4.68 -9.71 -17.19
C PRO A 88 4.40 -11.11 -17.77
N LEU A 89 4.49 -11.28 -19.09
CA LEU A 89 4.23 -12.57 -19.73
C LEU A 89 5.39 -13.52 -19.46
N GLU A 90 6.63 -13.04 -19.59
CA GLU A 90 7.82 -13.82 -19.26
C GLU A 90 7.86 -14.21 -17.78
N LYS A 91 7.40 -13.33 -16.86
CA LYS A 91 7.25 -13.66 -15.44
C LYS A 91 6.29 -14.83 -15.24
N ALA A 92 5.16 -14.83 -15.93
CA ALA A 92 4.17 -15.90 -15.81
C ALA A 92 4.74 -17.25 -16.30
N GLU A 93 5.42 -17.28 -17.44
CA GLU A 93 6.06 -18.50 -17.95
C GLU A 93 7.18 -18.99 -17.05
N ALA A 94 8.04 -18.09 -16.55
CA ALA A 94 9.11 -18.46 -15.64
C ALA A 94 8.57 -19.09 -14.34
N LEU A 95 7.48 -18.54 -13.78
CA LEU A 95 6.83 -19.12 -12.61
C LEU A 95 6.17 -20.46 -12.93
N ARG A 96 5.56 -20.61 -14.11
CA ARG A 96 4.95 -21.87 -14.56
C ARG A 96 6.00 -22.97 -14.59
N VAL A 97 7.13 -22.74 -15.25
CA VAL A 97 8.20 -23.74 -15.40
C VAL A 97 8.89 -24.06 -14.07
N GLU A 98 9.22 -23.06 -13.25
CA GLU A 98 10.03 -23.29 -12.05
C GLU A 98 9.25 -23.79 -10.83
N ILE A 99 7.98 -23.41 -10.74
CA ILE A 99 7.12 -23.71 -9.59
C ILE A 99 6.12 -24.81 -9.92
N LEU A 100 5.38 -24.67 -11.03
CA LEU A 100 4.28 -25.60 -11.34
C LEU A 100 4.80 -26.88 -12.01
N ASP A 101 5.66 -26.76 -13.02
CA ASP A 101 6.18 -27.91 -13.76
C ASP A 101 7.20 -28.75 -12.93
N ARG A 102 7.57 -28.29 -11.72
CA ARG A 102 8.38 -29.07 -10.78
C ARG A 102 7.63 -30.30 -10.26
N PHE A 103 6.31 -30.18 -10.07
CA PHE A 103 5.51 -31.23 -9.48
C PHE A 103 4.93 -32.10 -10.58
N SER A 104 5.15 -33.40 -10.44
CA SER A 104 4.56 -34.44 -11.27
C SER A 104 3.44 -35.15 -10.51
N ALA A 105 2.66 -35.98 -11.19
CA ALA A 105 1.65 -36.83 -10.54
C ALA A 105 2.27 -37.83 -9.53
N GLU A 106 3.59 -38.03 -9.56
CA GLU A 106 4.30 -38.84 -8.57
C GLU A 106 4.53 -38.08 -7.25
N ASP A 107 4.55 -36.75 -7.31
CA ASP A 107 4.65 -35.86 -6.16
C ASP A 107 3.28 -35.54 -5.54
N ASP A 108 2.19 -35.98 -6.19
CA ASP A 108 0.84 -35.84 -5.66
C ASP A 108 0.70 -36.62 -4.35
N LEU A 109 -0.14 -36.09 -3.47
CA LEU A 109 -0.52 -36.84 -2.27
C LEU A 109 -1.20 -38.14 -2.71
N PRO A 110 -0.92 -39.27 -2.03
CA PRO A 110 -1.62 -40.51 -2.32
C PRO A 110 -3.13 -40.26 -2.21
N GLU A 111 -3.89 -40.89 -3.09
CA GLU A 111 -5.35 -40.73 -3.10
C GLU A 111 -5.86 -40.92 -1.67
N PRO A 112 -6.49 -39.89 -1.09
CA PRO A 112 -6.97 -40.00 0.28
C PRO A 112 -7.93 -41.17 0.34
N VAL A 113 -7.68 -42.08 1.28
CA VAL A 113 -8.61 -43.15 1.59
C VAL A 113 -9.81 -42.49 2.24
N TRP A 114 -10.72 -41.96 1.42
CA TRP A 114 -11.99 -41.44 1.90
C TRP A 114 -12.68 -42.63 2.57
N PRO A 115 -13.10 -42.51 3.84
CA PRO A 115 -13.98 -43.51 4.39
C PRO A 115 -15.22 -43.57 3.48
N THR A 116 -15.54 -44.76 2.95
CA THR A 116 -16.74 -45.03 2.14
C THR A 116 -18.01 -44.56 2.86
N GLU A 117 -17.95 -44.51 4.18
CA GLU A 117 -18.92 -43.89 5.06
C GLU A 117 -18.48 -42.46 5.34
N THR A 118 -19.17 -41.49 4.73
CA THR A 118 -19.12 -40.11 5.24
C THR A 118 -19.53 -40.19 6.71
N PRO A 119 -18.70 -39.73 7.66
CA PRO A 119 -19.15 -39.70 9.05
C PRO A 119 -20.40 -38.82 9.07
N ALA A 120 -21.54 -39.43 9.41
CA ALA A 120 -22.81 -38.73 9.65
C ALA A 120 -22.74 -37.89 10.95
N GLY A 121 -21.56 -37.39 11.29
CA GLY A 121 -21.35 -36.44 12.36
C GLY A 121 -21.91 -35.11 11.90
N THR A 122 -23.08 -34.76 12.39
CA THR A 122 -23.50 -33.36 12.41
C THR A 122 -22.45 -32.62 13.24
N LEU A 123 -21.70 -31.71 12.62
CA LEU A 123 -20.86 -30.77 13.37
C LEU A 123 -21.77 -30.11 14.42
N PRO A 124 -21.41 -30.15 15.71
CA PRO A 124 -22.19 -29.47 16.73
C PRO A 124 -22.13 -27.97 16.43
N TRP A 125 -23.16 -27.48 15.75
CA TRP A 125 -23.32 -26.09 15.42
C TRP A 125 -24.02 -25.42 16.60
N ASP A 126 -23.24 -24.76 17.44
CA ASP A 126 -23.84 -23.92 18.47
C ASP A 126 -24.46 -22.69 17.80
N THR A 127 -25.74 -22.48 18.04
CA THR A 127 -26.47 -21.31 17.52
C THR A 127 -26.44 -20.15 18.52
N HIS A 128 -25.97 -20.41 19.75
CA HIS A 128 -25.86 -19.41 20.79
C HIS A 128 -24.53 -18.65 20.68
N ILE A 129 -24.58 -17.43 20.17
CA ILE A 129 -23.43 -16.53 20.11
C ILE A 129 -23.58 -15.48 21.23
N PRO A 130 -22.66 -15.40 22.21
CA PRO A 130 -22.75 -14.42 23.28
C PRO A 130 -22.55 -13.00 22.73
N MET A 131 -23.21 -12.01 23.34
CA MET A 131 -23.14 -10.61 22.90
C MET A 131 -21.70 -10.08 22.82
N GLU A 132 -20.81 -10.51 23.73
CA GLU A 132 -19.39 -10.14 23.70
C GLU A 132 -18.67 -10.62 22.43
N GLU A 133 -19.02 -11.81 21.92
CA GLU A 133 -18.44 -12.34 20.69
C GLU A 133 -18.97 -11.62 19.46
N VAL A 134 -20.26 -11.27 19.46
CA VAL A 134 -20.85 -10.45 18.38
C VAL A 134 -20.19 -9.07 18.36
N GLU A 135 -19.99 -8.45 19.52
CA GLU A 135 -19.29 -7.16 19.64
C GLU A 135 -17.84 -7.25 19.12
N ARG A 136 -17.09 -8.25 19.58
CA ARG A 136 -15.69 -8.45 19.19
C ARG A 136 -15.57 -8.68 17.68
N SER A 137 -16.50 -9.42 17.09
CA SER A 137 -16.50 -9.74 15.65
C SER A 137 -16.92 -8.56 14.78
N THR A 138 -17.87 -7.74 15.23
CA THR A 138 -18.41 -6.61 14.45
C THR A 138 -17.63 -5.31 14.63
N ILE A 139 -17.22 -4.99 15.85
CA ILE A 139 -16.57 -3.71 16.19
C ILE A 139 -15.21 -3.86 16.90
N GLY A 140 -14.77 -5.09 17.20
CA GLY A 140 -13.48 -5.34 17.86
C GLY A 140 -12.26 -5.00 16.98
N VAL A 141 -12.43 -4.87 15.67
CA VAL A 141 -11.35 -4.48 14.76
C VAL A 141 -10.98 -3.00 14.95
N SER A 142 -9.69 -2.68 14.91
CA SER A 142 -9.19 -1.32 15.10
C SER A 142 -9.44 -0.42 13.89
N SER A 143 -9.35 -0.97 12.67
CA SER A 143 -9.63 -0.27 11.41
C SER A 143 -9.86 -1.29 10.30
N THR A 144 -10.97 -1.15 9.57
CA THR A 144 -11.18 -1.82 8.28
C THR A 144 -11.37 -0.76 7.20
N SER A 145 -10.95 -1.06 5.97
CA SER A 145 -11.32 -0.25 4.82
C SER A 145 -12.83 -0.35 4.61
N PRO A 146 -13.56 0.77 4.48
CA PRO A 146 -15.00 0.72 4.24
C PRO A 146 -15.33 -0.03 2.96
N GLY A 147 -16.43 -0.79 2.98
CA GLY A 147 -16.95 -1.47 1.81
C GLY A 147 -17.62 -0.51 0.81
N THR A 148 -18.34 -1.06 -0.17
CA THR A 148 -19.13 -0.29 -1.14
C THR A 148 -20.16 0.63 -0.46
N ASP A 149 -20.68 0.20 0.69
CA ASP A 149 -21.61 0.94 1.56
C ASP A 149 -20.96 2.14 2.28
N ARG A 150 -19.62 2.26 2.23
CA ARG A 150 -18.82 3.30 2.90
C ARG A 150 -19.01 3.36 4.42
N ILE A 151 -19.53 2.30 5.03
CA ILE A 151 -19.72 2.23 6.48
C ILE A 151 -18.37 1.99 7.15
N THR A 152 -18.04 2.83 8.14
CA THR A 152 -16.78 2.73 8.88
C THR A 152 -16.98 2.00 10.21
N VAL A 153 -15.93 1.37 10.73
CA VAL A 153 -15.95 0.77 12.09
C VAL A 153 -16.33 1.80 13.16
N ARG A 154 -15.99 3.08 12.97
CA ARG A 154 -16.38 4.16 13.88
C ARG A 154 -17.90 4.34 13.93
N LEU A 155 -18.58 4.24 12.79
CA LEU A 155 -20.04 4.31 12.70
C LEU A 155 -20.70 3.08 13.32
N LEU A 156 -20.15 1.88 13.08
CA LEU A 156 -20.65 0.66 13.72
C LEU A 156 -20.54 0.72 15.25
N LYS A 157 -19.42 1.25 15.77
CA LYS A 157 -19.22 1.49 17.21
C LYS A 157 -20.24 2.44 17.82
N THR A 158 -20.68 3.47 17.09
CA THR A 158 -21.70 4.40 17.59
C THR A 158 -23.09 3.79 17.65
N CYS A 159 -23.39 2.82 16.78
CA CYS A 159 -24.68 2.15 16.74
C CYS A 159 -24.79 0.97 17.73
N TRP A 160 -23.67 0.54 18.31
CA TRP A 160 -23.61 -0.56 19.27
C TRP A 160 -23.91 -0.12 20.72
N ALA A 161 -23.86 1.19 21.00
CA ALA A 161 -24.11 1.79 22.31
C ALA A 161 -25.59 1.79 22.70
#